data_AF-A0A7H8JRG3-F1
#
_entry.id   AF-A0A7H8JRG3-F1
#
_cell.length_a   1.000
_cell.length_b   1.000
_cell.length_c   1.000
_cell.angle_alpha   90.00
_cell.angle_beta   90.00
_cell.angle_gamma   90.00
#
_symmetry.space_group_name_H-M   'P 1'
#
loop_
_entity.id
_entity.type
_entity.pdbx_description
1 polymer ?
#
loop_
_entity_poly.entity_id
_entity_poly.type
_entity_poly.pdbx_seq_one_letter_code
_entity_poly.pdbx_strand_id
1 'polypeptide(L)'
;MTGNRPLHERANVHPARLGKGLLAHYAHDTGMGLCGRPTIRRLTVEEIEATDRFCGVCVTVARRMADERERYAEAATREAIAAHRQEANEAAARVRTDPDPASQDWREALARLGAALDYLRAHDPVYADALANGDTERRAMTFQRDHADRVRAAVNALTDGKEGAFPELSHRLAMAPDGELDLTVRIFTDNDEDAEPDATGTAPDVSGQPIEGVVVQHEGTAQGCTPKHVTDPDVAAAREVLSGLAYATLTDHHDISEPVDEQRNVRGYVIDPRTHGRVALYWLEGGRAVRRDDPWHGPCLDILAERMKERGWATERMLRSSRCVFAHRPDVKVPKAANH
;
A
#
# COMPACT_ATOMS: atom_id res chain seq x y z
N MET A 1 12.09 3.74 -14.59
CA MET A 1 13.00 4.70 -15.28
C MET A 1 12.77 6.14 -14.81
N THR A 2 12.90 6.44 -13.51
CA THR A 2 12.75 7.80 -12.95
C THR A 2 14.05 8.62 -12.96
N GLY A 3 15.14 8.03 -13.45
CA GLY A 3 16.50 8.44 -13.10
C GLY A 3 17.06 9.73 -13.70
N ASN A 4 16.36 10.46 -14.58
CA ASN A 4 17.01 11.59 -15.29
C ASN A 4 16.19 12.87 -15.46
N ARG A 5 15.02 13.01 -14.82
CA ARG A 5 14.31 14.30 -14.88
C ARG A 5 15.04 15.36 -14.05
N PRO A 6 15.30 16.56 -14.60
CA PRO A 6 15.84 17.68 -13.86
C PRO A 6 15.04 17.99 -12.59
N LEU A 7 15.72 18.48 -11.55
CA LEU A 7 15.08 18.78 -10.26
C LEU A 7 13.89 19.75 -10.39
N HIS A 8 13.98 20.72 -11.29
CA HIS A 8 12.93 21.71 -11.49
C HIS A 8 11.65 21.10 -12.07
N GLU A 9 11.77 20.11 -12.95
CA GLU A 9 10.61 19.34 -13.45
C GLU A 9 10.02 18.45 -12.36
N ARG A 10 10.86 17.72 -11.62
CA ARG A 10 10.40 16.84 -10.53
C ARG A 10 9.65 17.62 -9.45
N ALA A 11 10.15 18.81 -9.11
CA ALA A 11 9.55 19.69 -8.11
C ALA A 11 8.42 20.58 -8.65
N ASN A 12 8.18 20.60 -9.97
CA ASN A 12 7.27 21.52 -10.65
C ASN A 12 7.53 22.99 -10.30
N VAL A 13 8.76 23.43 -10.52
CA VAL A 13 9.25 24.80 -10.32
C VAL A 13 10.04 25.25 -11.53
N HIS A 14 10.30 26.55 -11.64
CA HIS A 14 11.02 27.10 -12.79
C HIS A 14 12.35 27.73 -12.37
N PRO A 15 13.43 27.49 -13.11
CA PRO A 15 14.68 28.21 -12.95
C PRO A 15 14.51 29.70 -13.23
N ALA A 16 15.08 30.55 -12.37
CA ALA A 16 14.83 31.98 -12.39
C ALA A 16 16.01 32.81 -11.85
N ARG A 17 16.06 34.09 -12.25
CA ARG A 17 16.95 35.12 -11.68
C ARG A 17 16.21 35.96 -10.66
N LEU A 18 16.80 36.12 -9.47
CA LEU A 18 16.24 36.88 -8.36
C LEU A 18 17.24 37.98 -7.96
N GLY A 19 16.84 39.24 -8.04
CA GLY A 19 17.66 40.39 -7.62
C GLY A 19 18.99 40.55 -8.39
N LYS A 20 19.94 41.26 -7.77
CA LYS A 20 21.33 41.44 -8.26
C LYS A 20 22.25 40.24 -7.94
N GLY A 21 21.69 39.08 -7.59
CA GLY A 21 22.47 37.90 -7.21
C GLY A 21 23.03 37.14 -8.41
N LEU A 22 24.25 36.60 -8.28
CA LEU A 22 24.92 35.81 -9.33
C LEU A 22 24.38 34.38 -9.47
N LEU A 23 23.67 33.85 -8.46
CA LEU A 23 23.15 32.48 -8.50
C LEU A 23 21.79 32.42 -9.18
N ALA A 24 21.52 31.31 -9.87
CA ALA A 24 20.18 30.98 -10.30
C ALA A 24 19.35 30.50 -9.09
N HIS A 25 18.04 30.59 -9.19
CA HIS A 25 17.10 30.15 -8.17
C HIS A 25 16.01 29.29 -8.79
N TYR A 26 15.25 28.61 -7.94
CA TYR A 26 13.96 28.04 -8.33
C TYR A 26 12.85 28.95 -7.80
N ALA A 27 11.80 29.10 -8.61
CA ALA A 27 10.63 29.91 -8.30
C ALA A 27 9.34 29.16 -8.63
N HIS A 28 8.28 29.53 -7.90
CA HIS A 28 6.91 29.15 -8.25
C HIS A 28 6.40 30.01 -9.42
N ASP A 29 5.29 29.60 -10.03
CA ASP A 29 4.57 30.39 -11.02
C ASP A 29 4.06 31.73 -10.49
N THR A 30 3.98 31.89 -9.17
CA THR A 30 3.57 33.12 -8.48
C THR A 30 4.58 34.26 -8.57
N GLY A 31 5.73 34.05 -9.24
CA GLY A 31 6.78 35.06 -9.35
C GLY A 31 7.66 35.18 -8.10
N MET A 32 7.55 34.26 -7.15
CA MET A 32 8.38 34.22 -5.94
C MET A 32 9.35 33.03 -5.99
N GLY A 33 10.62 33.30 -5.70
CA GLY A 33 11.61 32.26 -5.48
C GLY A 33 11.28 31.42 -4.25
N LEU A 34 11.69 30.16 -4.24
CA LEU A 34 11.53 29.25 -3.08
C LEU A 34 12.26 29.76 -1.82
N CYS A 35 13.21 30.68 -1.98
CA CYS A 35 13.88 31.36 -0.86
C CYS A 35 13.17 32.66 -0.41
N GLY A 36 11.97 32.95 -0.92
CA GLY A 36 11.17 34.12 -0.56
C GLY A 36 11.57 35.43 -1.26
N ARG A 37 12.55 35.40 -2.19
CA ARG A 37 12.95 36.59 -2.96
C ARG A 37 12.09 36.74 -4.23
N PRO A 38 11.75 37.97 -4.65
CA PRO A 38 10.97 38.19 -5.86
C PRO A 38 11.76 37.81 -7.11
N THR A 39 11.07 37.19 -8.06
CA THR A 39 11.63 36.80 -9.36
C THR A 39 11.72 38.01 -10.27
N ILE A 40 12.87 38.21 -10.91
CA ILE A 40 13.04 39.22 -11.96
C ILE A 40 12.60 38.63 -13.30
N ARG A 41 13.13 37.45 -13.64
CA ARG A 41 12.77 36.73 -14.86
C ARG A 41 13.05 35.24 -14.76
N ARG A 42 12.38 34.46 -15.61
CA ARG A 42 12.67 33.05 -15.85
C ARG A 42 13.97 32.92 -16.65
N LEU A 43 14.70 31.83 -16.44
CA LEU A 43 15.83 31.45 -17.26
C LEU A 43 15.35 30.71 -18.52
N THR A 44 16.05 30.93 -19.63
CA THR A 44 15.92 30.15 -20.87
C THR A 44 16.59 28.78 -20.72
N VAL A 45 16.34 27.85 -21.65
CA VAL A 45 16.93 26.51 -21.62
C VAL A 45 18.46 26.59 -21.68
N GLU A 46 19.00 27.42 -22.57
CA GLU A 46 20.43 27.65 -22.74
C GLU A 46 21.06 28.22 -21.46
N GLU A 47 20.36 29.13 -20.77
CA GLU A 47 20.83 29.66 -19.49
C GLU A 47 20.78 28.65 -18.35
N ILE A 48 19.81 27.73 -18.37
CA ILE A 48 19.73 26.64 -17.40
C ILE A 48 20.91 25.71 -17.58
N GLU A 49 21.22 25.33 -18.83
CA GLU A 49 22.37 24.48 -19.17
C GLU A 49 23.71 25.14 -18.82
N ALA A 50 23.82 26.47 -19.01
CA ALA A 50 25.00 27.23 -18.64
C ALA A 50 25.13 27.51 -17.12
N THR A 51 24.11 27.20 -16.32
CA THR A 51 24.12 27.46 -14.87
C THR A 51 24.84 26.32 -14.14
N ASP A 52 26.00 26.62 -13.55
CA ASP A 52 26.75 25.68 -12.71
C ASP A 52 26.08 25.44 -11.35
N ARG A 53 25.46 26.49 -10.78
CA ARG A 53 24.95 26.47 -9.41
C ARG A 53 23.65 27.24 -9.21
N PHE A 54 22.78 26.62 -8.42
CA PHE A 54 21.57 27.23 -7.88
C PHE A 54 21.76 27.63 -6.43
N CYS A 55 20.94 28.58 -5.96
CA CYS A 55 20.83 28.94 -4.56
C CYS A 55 20.52 27.72 -3.70
N GLY A 56 21.37 27.43 -2.71
CA GLY A 56 21.25 26.22 -1.88
C GLY A 56 19.90 26.09 -1.16
N VAL A 57 19.32 27.20 -0.69
CA VAL A 57 17.98 27.20 -0.08
C VAL A 57 16.92 26.75 -1.07
N CYS A 58 16.93 27.30 -2.29
CA CYS A 58 16.01 26.88 -3.35
C CYS A 58 16.18 25.41 -3.71
N VAL A 59 17.43 24.90 -3.77
CA VAL A 59 17.71 23.49 -4.06
C VAL A 59 17.12 22.58 -2.98
N THR A 60 17.33 22.89 -1.70
CA THR A 60 16.79 22.10 -0.58
C THR A 60 15.27 22.05 -0.59
N VAL A 61 14.61 23.20 -0.79
CA VAL A 61 13.14 23.26 -0.85
C VAL A 61 12.62 22.50 -2.08
N ALA A 62 13.24 22.69 -3.25
CA ALA A 62 12.84 21.98 -4.47
C ALA A 62 12.99 20.47 -4.33
N ARG A 63 14.07 19.97 -3.68
CA ARG A 63 14.23 18.53 -3.39
C ARG A 63 13.10 17.99 -2.53
N ARG A 64 12.78 18.68 -1.43
CA ARG A 64 11.67 18.28 -0.55
C ARG A 64 10.34 18.23 -1.32
N MET A 65 10.07 19.24 -2.15
CA MET A 65 8.87 19.26 -2.99
C MET A 65 8.84 18.11 -4.00
N ALA A 66 9.97 17.80 -4.64
CA ALA A 66 10.09 16.67 -5.56
C ALA A 66 9.80 15.34 -4.86
N ASP A 67 10.43 15.10 -3.71
CA ASP A 67 10.26 13.86 -2.93
C ASP A 67 8.82 13.72 -2.40
N GLU A 68 8.18 14.84 -2.05
CA GLU A 68 6.79 14.86 -1.62
C GLU A 68 5.81 14.58 -2.77
N ARG A 69 6.03 15.18 -3.94
CA ARG A 69 5.26 14.88 -5.16
C ARG A 69 5.40 13.42 -5.60
N GLU A 70 6.61 12.87 -5.52
CA GLU A 70 6.89 11.47 -5.84
C GLU A 70 6.12 10.54 -4.89
N ARG A 71 6.16 10.80 -3.57
CA ARG A 71 5.35 10.08 -2.59
C ARG A 71 3.85 10.17 -2.84
N TYR A 72 3.33 11.35 -3.19
CA TYR A 72 1.92 11.51 -3.55
C TYR A 72 1.55 10.74 -4.82
N ALA A 73 2.42 10.76 -5.85
CA ALA A 73 2.20 9.99 -7.07
C ALA A 73 2.19 8.48 -6.78
N GLU A 74 3.14 7.97 -5.99
CA GLU A 74 3.18 6.57 -5.56
C GLU A 74 1.95 6.18 -4.74
N ALA A 75 1.49 7.05 -3.84
CA ALA A 75 0.26 6.82 -3.07
C ALA A 75 -0.97 6.75 -3.99
N ALA A 76 -1.10 7.69 -4.93
CA ALA A 76 -2.18 7.70 -5.91
C ALA A 76 -2.16 6.46 -6.81
N THR A 77 -0.97 6.00 -7.24
CA THR A 77 -0.83 4.74 -7.98
C THR A 77 -1.28 3.54 -7.14
N ARG A 78 -0.89 3.46 -5.86
CA ARG A 78 -1.33 2.38 -4.97
C ARG A 78 -2.84 2.38 -4.75
N GLU A 79 -3.44 3.54 -4.55
CA GLU A 79 -4.89 3.68 -4.42
C GLU A 79 -5.62 3.25 -5.70
N ALA A 80 -5.12 3.67 -6.87
CA ALA A 80 -5.68 3.24 -8.15
C ALA A 80 -5.56 1.72 -8.36
N ILE A 81 -4.42 1.10 -8.02
CA ILE A 81 -4.26 -0.36 -8.06
C ILE A 81 -5.28 -1.04 -7.14
N ALA A 82 -5.45 -0.55 -5.90
CA ALA A 82 -6.42 -1.12 -4.96
C ALA A 82 -7.86 -1.04 -5.50
N ALA A 83 -8.25 0.09 -6.06
CA ALA A 83 -9.56 0.27 -6.68
C ALA A 83 -9.80 -0.71 -7.84
N HIS A 84 -8.82 -0.88 -8.74
CA HIS A 84 -8.95 -1.83 -9.86
C HIS A 84 -8.93 -3.29 -9.40
N ARG A 85 -8.22 -3.64 -8.31
CA ARG A 85 -8.32 -4.97 -7.69
C ARG A 85 -9.73 -5.23 -7.16
N GLN A 86 -10.32 -4.25 -6.47
CA GLN A 86 -11.70 -4.35 -5.99
C GLN A 86 -12.68 -4.52 -7.17
N GLU A 87 -12.58 -3.68 -8.19
CA GLU A 87 -13.42 -3.76 -9.38
C GLU A 87 -13.28 -5.10 -10.09
N ALA A 88 -12.06 -5.61 -10.26
CA ALA A 88 -11.83 -6.92 -10.85
C ALA A 88 -12.53 -8.04 -10.05
N ASN A 89 -12.46 -7.99 -8.72
CA ASN A 89 -13.11 -8.98 -7.85
C ASN A 89 -14.64 -8.93 -7.97
N GLU A 90 -15.24 -7.74 -7.93
CA GLU A 90 -16.69 -7.54 -8.06
C GLU A 90 -17.18 -7.98 -9.45
N ALA A 91 -16.51 -7.55 -10.51
CA ALA A 91 -16.83 -7.92 -11.88
C ALA A 91 -16.69 -9.43 -12.11
N ALA A 92 -15.62 -10.06 -11.60
CA ALA A 92 -15.45 -11.51 -11.67
C ALA A 92 -16.50 -12.28 -10.87
N ALA A 93 -16.94 -11.77 -9.72
CA ALA A 93 -18.05 -12.36 -8.97
C ALA A 93 -19.36 -12.31 -9.78
N ARG A 94 -19.62 -11.20 -10.47
CA ARG A 94 -20.79 -11.05 -11.33
C ARG A 94 -20.74 -11.97 -12.55
N VAL A 95 -19.60 -12.10 -13.22
CA VAL A 95 -19.41 -12.98 -14.39
C VAL A 95 -19.62 -14.45 -14.03
N ARG A 96 -19.24 -14.87 -12.81
CA ARG A 96 -19.41 -16.26 -12.33
C ARG A 96 -20.84 -16.59 -11.90
N THR A 97 -21.58 -15.60 -11.43
CA THR A 97 -22.98 -15.79 -11.00
C THR A 97 -23.90 -15.75 -12.21
N ASP A 98 -24.56 -16.85 -12.53
CA ASP A 98 -25.50 -16.96 -13.66
C ASP A 98 -24.88 -16.51 -15.01
N PRO A 99 -23.93 -17.31 -15.56
CA PRO A 99 -23.23 -16.94 -16.78
C PRO A 99 -24.14 -17.09 -18.01
N ASP A 100 -24.80 -16.00 -18.38
CA ASP A 100 -25.59 -15.89 -19.61
C ASP A 100 -24.95 -14.89 -20.59
N PRO A 101 -24.34 -15.35 -21.70
CA PRO A 101 -23.77 -14.48 -22.72
C PRO A 101 -24.78 -13.55 -23.40
N ALA A 102 -26.08 -13.88 -23.38
CA ALA A 102 -27.13 -13.01 -23.92
C ALA A 102 -27.49 -11.86 -22.96
N SER A 103 -27.21 -12.02 -21.67
CA SER A 103 -27.45 -11.00 -20.65
C SER A 103 -26.57 -9.76 -20.87
N GLN A 104 -27.18 -8.57 -20.81
CA GLN A 104 -26.46 -7.31 -20.90
C GLN A 104 -25.55 -7.12 -19.68
N ASP A 105 -26.07 -7.35 -18.47
CA ASP A 105 -25.33 -7.22 -17.22
C ASP A 105 -24.07 -8.10 -17.19
N TRP A 106 -24.16 -9.32 -17.72
CA TRP A 106 -23.02 -10.22 -17.81
C TRP A 106 -21.93 -9.69 -18.76
N ARG A 107 -22.32 -9.19 -19.93
CA ARG A 107 -21.39 -8.61 -20.91
C ARG A 107 -20.71 -7.34 -20.38
N GLU A 108 -21.46 -6.48 -19.67
CA GLU A 108 -20.91 -5.29 -19.02
C GLU A 108 -19.93 -5.65 -17.91
N ALA A 109 -20.26 -6.64 -17.07
CA ALA A 109 -19.36 -7.16 -16.05
C ALA A 109 -18.08 -7.74 -16.66
N LEU A 110 -18.19 -8.51 -17.76
CA LEU A 110 -17.02 -9.05 -18.45
C LEU A 110 -16.13 -7.95 -19.03
N ALA A 111 -16.73 -6.90 -19.62
CA ALA A 111 -15.98 -5.77 -20.15
C ALA A 111 -15.25 -4.99 -19.04
N ARG A 112 -15.91 -4.75 -17.90
CA ARG A 112 -15.29 -4.12 -16.71
C ARG A 112 -14.16 -4.98 -16.16
N LEU A 113 -14.36 -6.29 -16.06
CA LEU A 113 -13.31 -7.21 -15.65
C LEU A 113 -12.09 -7.11 -16.58
N GLY A 114 -12.30 -7.14 -17.91
CA GLY A 114 -11.22 -6.99 -18.89
C GLY A 114 -10.43 -5.70 -18.70
N ALA A 115 -11.13 -4.56 -18.60
CA ALA A 115 -10.50 -3.25 -18.40
C ALA A 115 -9.69 -3.18 -17.09
N ALA A 116 -10.24 -3.72 -16.00
CA ALA A 116 -9.55 -3.75 -14.71
C ALA A 116 -8.30 -4.62 -14.74
N LEU A 117 -8.37 -5.81 -15.35
CA LEU A 117 -7.21 -6.70 -15.48
C LEU A 117 -6.13 -6.11 -16.40
N ASP A 118 -6.49 -5.41 -17.47
CA ASP A 118 -5.53 -4.73 -18.35
C ASP A 118 -4.80 -3.60 -17.61
N TYR A 119 -5.52 -2.82 -16.79
CA TYR A 119 -4.90 -1.83 -15.92
C TYR A 119 -3.93 -2.46 -14.91
N LEU A 120 -4.36 -3.51 -14.22
CA LEU A 120 -3.52 -4.21 -13.25
C LEU A 120 -2.28 -4.81 -13.92
N ARG A 121 -2.41 -5.38 -15.12
CA ARG A 121 -1.26 -5.90 -15.88
C ARG A 121 -0.23 -4.81 -16.17
N ALA A 122 -0.67 -3.59 -16.47
CA ALA A 122 0.23 -2.49 -16.80
C ALA A 122 0.86 -1.82 -15.57
N HIS A 123 0.15 -1.80 -14.42
CA HIS A 123 0.51 -0.94 -13.29
C HIS A 123 0.78 -1.68 -11.98
N ASP A 124 0.28 -2.91 -11.80
CA ASP A 124 0.46 -3.70 -10.59
C ASP A 124 1.58 -4.73 -10.77
N PRO A 125 2.77 -4.51 -10.17
CA PRO A 125 3.90 -5.41 -10.35
C PRO A 125 3.63 -6.82 -9.79
N VAL A 126 2.80 -6.93 -8.74
CA VAL A 126 2.44 -8.23 -8.16
C VAL A 126 1.55 -9.01 -9.12
N TYR A 127 0.59 -8.34 -9.75
CA TYR A 127 -0.29 -8.96 -10.73
C TYR A 127 0.48 -9.35 -12.01
N ALA A 128 1.39 -8.49 -12.48
CA ALA A 128 2.24 -8.80 -13.63
C ALA A 128 3.15 -10.02 -13.38
N ASP A 129 3.75 -10.11 -12.18
CA ASP A 129 4.57 -11.26 -11.79
C ASP A 129 3.73 -12.55 -11.67
N ALA A 130 2.55 -12.47 -11.06
CA ALA A 130 1.62 -13.60 -10.98
C ALA A 130 1.20 -14.14 -12.36
N LEU A 131 1.00 -13.25 -13.35
CA LEU A 131 0.72 -13.67 -14.72
C LEU A 131 1.93 -14.37 -15.37
N ALA A 132 3.14 -13.83 -15.20
CA ALA A 132 4.35 -14.43 -15.75
C ALA A 132 4.63 -15.83 -15.18
N ASN A 133 4.43 -16.00 -13.86
CA ASN A 133 4.63 -17.27 -13.18
C ASN A 133 3.49 -18.25 -13.47
N GLY A 134 2.24 -17.78 -13.48
CA GLY A 134 1.08 -18.62 -13.79
C GLY A 134 1.10 -19.18 -15.21
N ASP A 135 1.62 -18.44 -16.20
CA ASP A 135 1.81 -18.95 -17.55
C ASP A 135 2.87 -20.07 -17.61
N THR A 136 3.90 -19.97 -16.77
CA THR A 136 4.93 -21.00 -16.65
C THR A 136 4.37 -22.28 -16.03
N GLU A 137 3.60 -22.17 -14.94
CA GLU A 137 2.94 -23.31 -14.30
C GLU A 137 1.89 -23.96 -15.22
N ARG A 138 1.11 -23.16 -15.94
CA ARG A 138 0.08 -23.67 -16.86
C ARG A 138 0.71 -24.46 -18.00
N ARG A 139 1.86 -24.00 -18.54
CA ARG A 139 2.64 -24.75 -19.53
C ARG A 139 3.18 -26.06 -18.96
N ALA A 140 3.68 -26.05 -17.73
CA ALA A 140 4.15 -27.27 -17.06
C ALA A 140 3.01 -28.28 -16.86
N MET A 141 1.82 -27.83 -16.45
CA MET A 141 0.64 -28.69 -16.30
C MET A 141 0.14 -29.25 -17.63
N THR A 142 0.12 -28.45 -18.71
CA THR A 142 -0.22 -28.95 -20.06
C THR A 142 0.77 -30.03 -20.50
N PHE A 143 2.07 -29.82 -20.29
CA PHE A 143 3.10 -30.82 -20.59
C PHE A 143 2.90 -32.12 -19.79
N GLN A 144 2.64 -32.04 -18.48
CA GLN A 144 2.37 -33.20 -17.64
C GLN A 144 1.12 -33.97 -18.07
N ARG A 145 0.05 -33.27 -18.43
CA ARG A 145 -1.19 -33.89 -18.94
C ARG A 145 -0.94 -34.60 -20.27
N ASP A 146 -0.28 -33.94 -21.22
CA ASP A 146 0.07 -34.53 -22.51
C ASP A 146 1.00 -35.73 -22.35
N HIS A 147 1.90 -35.69 -21.37
CA HIS A 147 2.74 -36.82 -21.01
C HIS A 147 1.91 -37.98 -20.44
N ALA A 148 1.02 -37.72 -19.49
CA ALA A 148 0.16 -38.75 -18.90
C ALA A 148 -0.78 -39.40 -19.95
N ASP A 149 -1.32 -38.61 -20.88
CA ASP A 149 -2.16 -39.12 -21.97
C ASP A 149 -1.35 -39.97 -22.96
N ARG A 150 -0.08 -39.60 -23.25
CA ARG A 150 0.85 -40.44 -24.03
C ARG A 150 1.20 -41.74 -23.32
N VAL A 151 1.50 -41.71 -22.03
CA VAL A 151 1.75 -42.91 -21.21
C VAL A 151 0.54 -43.84 -21.26
N ARG A 152 -0.67 -43.30 -21.04
CA ARG A 152 -1.91 -44.08 -21.06
C ARG A 152 -2.14 -44.70 -22.44
N ALA A 153 -1.91 -43.96 -23.53
CA ALA A 153 -2.03 -44.47 -24.89
C ALA A 153 -1.03 -45.61 -25.17
N ALA A 154 0.21 -45.49 -24.68
CA ALA A 154 1.23 -46.53 -24.82
C ALA A 154 0.86 -47.80 -24.03
N VAL A 155 0.42 -47.66 -22.78
CA VAL A 155 -0.04 -48.79 -21.95
C VAL A 155 -1.20 -49.53 -22.61
N ASN A 156 -2.18 -48.80 -23.14
CA ASN A 156 -3.32 -49.39 -23.84
C ASN A 156 -2.87 -50.14 -25.11
N ALA A 157 -1.95 -49.56 -25.91
CA ALA A 157 -1.44 -50.22 -27.11
C ALA A 157 -0.66 -51.51 -26.81
N LEU A 158 0.11 -51.53 -25.72
CA LEU A 158 0.78 -52.74 -25.22
C LEU A 158 -0.23 -53.80 -24.77
N THR A 159 -1.28 -53.38 -24.04
CA THR A 159 -2.34 -54.29 -23.58
C THR A 159 -3.10 -54.92 -24.75
N ASP A 160 -3.26 -54.18 -25.86
CA ASP A 160 -3.89 -54.66 -27.09
C ASP A 160 -2.97 -55.55 -27.96
N GLY A 161 -1.74 -55.85 -27.52
CA GLY A 161 -0.79 -56.68 -28.27
C GLY A 161 -0.22 -56.00 -29.53
N LYS A 162 -0.27 -54.67 -29.62
CA LYS A 162 0.32 -53.92 -30.74
C LYS A 162 1.81 -53.66 -30.48
N GLU A 163 2.62 -54.71 -30.59
CA GLU A 163 4.08 -54.58 -30.56
C GLU A 163 4.55 -53.74 -31.77
N GLY A 164 5.20 -52.59 -31.50
CA GLY A 164 5.75 -51.70 -32.53
C GLY A 164 5.06 -50.34 -32.69
N ALA A 165 4.02 -50.02 -31.92
CA ALA A 165 3.32 -48.73 -32.03
C ALA A 165 4.13 -47.51 -31.54
N PHE A 166 5.20 -47.71 -30.76
CA PHE A 166 6.00 -46.63 -30.18
C PHE A 166 7.51 -46.98 -30.20
N PRO A 167 8.25 -46.61 -31.26
CA PRO A 167 9.68 -46.91 -31.39
C PRO A 167 10.58 -46.18 -30.37
N GLU A 168 10.05 -45.15 -29.70
CA GLU A 168 10.79 -44.32 -28.73
C GLU A 168 10.71 -44.88 -27.29
N LEU A 169 9.88 -45.91 -27.04
CA LEU A 169 9.73 -46.52 -25.72
C LEU A 169 10.60 -47.78 -25.60
N SER A 170 11.80 -47.61 -25.04
CA SER A 170 12.62 -48.75 -24.61
C SER A 170 12.05 -49.31 -23.31
N HIS A 171 11.37 -50.45 -23.38
CA HIS A 171 10.88 -51.18 -22.21
C HIS A 171 11.89 -52.25 -21.80
N ARG A 172 12.17 -52.34 -20.51
CA ARG A 172 12.99 -53.41 -19.93
C ARG A 172 12.11 -54.21 -18.98
N LEU A 173 11.67 -55.37 -19.45
CA LEU A 173 10.91 -56.33 -18.62
C LEU A 173 11.89 -57.02 -17.68
N ALA A 174 11.76 -56.78 -16.39
CA ALA A 174 12.48 -57.49 -15.34
C ALA A 174 11.47 -58.25 -14.48
N MET A 175 11.75 -59.52 -14.20
CA MET A 175 11.00 -60.29 -13.20
C MET A 175 11.49 -59.85 -11.82
N ALA A 176 10.59 -59.39 -10.96
CA ALA A 176 10.92 -59.15 -9.57
C ALA A 176 11.21 -60.50 -8.86
N PRO A 177 12.00 -60.50 -7.77
CA PRO A 177 12.44 -61.73 -7.09
C PRO A 177 11.30 -62.61 -6.55
N ASP A 178 10.11 -62.07 -6.37
CA ASP A 178 8.90 -62.75 -5.91
C ASP A 178 8.01 -63.27 -7.05
N GLY A 179 8.42 -63.08 -8.31
CA GLY A 179 7.66 -63.48 -9.49
C GLY A 179 6.63 -62.46 -9.95
N GLU A 180 6.59 -61.27 -9.32
CA GLU A 180 5.78 -60.16 -9.82
C GLU A 180 6.48 -59.46 -11.00
N LEU A 181 5.69 -59.03 -11.97
CA LEU A 181 6.19 -58.49 -13.22
C LEU A 181 6.37 -56.97 -13.05
N ASP A 182 7.60 -56.53 -12.78
CA ASP A 182 7.90 -55.11 -12.58
C ASP A 182 8.19 -54.44 -13.93
N LEU A 183 7.16 -53.78 -14.47
CA LEU A 183 7.27 -53.02 -15.71
C LEU A 183 7.74 -51.60 -15.41
N THR A 184 9.05 -51.37 -15.46
CA THR A 184 9.59 -50.01 -15.48
C THR A 184 9.54 -49.44 -16.90
N VAL A 185 8.56 -48.57 -17.17
CA VAL A 185 8.50 -47.81 -18.43
C VAL A 185 9.34 -46.54 -18.28
N ARG A 186 10.49 -46.47 -18.96
CA ARG A 186 11.27 -45.23 -19.09
C ARG A 186 10.89 -44.53 -20.38
N ILE A 187 10.31 -43.35 -20.26
CA ILE A 187 10.07 -42.46 -21.39
C ILE A 187 11.28 -41.55 -21.47
N PHE A 188 12.12 -41.74 -22.47
CA PHE A 188 13.23 -40.84 -22.74
C PHE A 188 12.63 -39.58 -23.36
N THR A 189 12.85 -38.43 -22.74
CA THR A 189 12.69 -37.15 -23.42
C THR A 189 14.05 -36.75 -23.99
N ASP A 190 14.09 -36.06 -25.13
CA ASP A 190 15.35 -35.63 -25.79
C ASP A 190 16.27 -34.74 -24.92
N ASN A 191 15.93 -34.49 -23.66
CA ASN A 191 16.67 -33.65 -22.71
C ASN A 191 17.35 -34.42 -21.55
N ASP A 192 17.34 -35.76 -21.53
CA ASP A 192 17.76 -36.56 -20.37
C ASP A 192 19.27 -36.95 -20.33
N GLU A 193 20.16 -36.29 -21.10
CA GLU A 193 21.56 -36.75 -21.17
C GLU A 193 22.46 -36.41 -19.96
N ASP A 194 22.06 -35.56 -18.99
CA ASP A 194 22.98 -35.11 -17.91
C ASP A 194 22.40 -35.01 -16.47
N ALA A 195 21.22 -35.55 -16.16
CA ALA A 195 20.64 -35.44 -14.81
C ALA A 195 20.95 -36.65 -13.92
N GLU A 196 21.85 -36.49 -12.94
CA GLU A 196 22.05 -37.50 -11.88
C GLU A 196 20.81 -37.60 -10.97
N PRO A 197 20.40 -38.83 -10.57
CA PRO A 197 19.19 -39.04 -9.78
C PRO A 197 19.42 -38.73 -8.30
N ASP A 198 18.81 -37.64 -7.82
CA ASP A 198 18.71 -37.33 -6.40
C ASP A 198 17.62 -38.17 -5.74
N ALA A 199 17.98 -38.88 -4.67
CA ALA A 199 17.11 -39.82 -3.99
C ALA A 199 16.60 -39.23 -2.66
N THR A 200 15.34 -39.55 -2.35
CA THR A 200 14.62 -39.37 -1.07
C THR A 200 13.81 -38.08 -0.89
N GLY A 201 12.54 -38.12 -1.32
CA GLY A 201 11.48 -37.20 -0.90
C GLY A 201 10.23 -37.98 -0.49
N THR A 202 10.05 -38.21 0.81
CA THR A 202 8.87 -38.84 1.40
C THR A 202 7.69 -37.86 1.38
N ALA A 203 6.54 -38.25 0.83
CA ALA A 203 5.35 -37.42 0.79
C ALA A 203 4.69 -37.29 2.18
N PRO A 204 4.20 -36.10 2.59
CA PRO A 204 3.44 -35.96 3.82
C PRO A 204 1.96 -36.34 3.64
N ASP A 205 1.46 -37.07 4.63
CA ASP A 205 0.05 -37.40 4.85
C ASP A 205 -0.72 -36.13 5.30
N VAL A 206 -1.80 -35.79 4.60
CA VAL A 206 -2.63 -34.61 4.88
C VAL A 206 -4.08 -35.04 5.06
N SER A 207 -4.40 -35.60 6.22
CA SER A 207 -5.78 -35.71 6.70
C SER A 207 -6.14 -34.48 7.55
N GLY A 208 -6.62 -33.41 6.91
CA GLY A 208 -7.13 -32.22 7.59
C GLY A 208 -8.63 -32.34 7.90
N GLN A 209 -9.01 -32.32 9.18
CA GLN A 209 -10.40 -32.06 9.58
C GLN A 209 -10.71 -30.56 9.53
N PRO A 210 -11.94 -30.17 9.17
CA PRO A 210 -12.33 -28.76 9.12
C PRO A 210 -12.47 -28.20 10.55
N ILE A 211 -11.69 -27.17 10.86
CA ILE A 211 -11.87 -26.35 12.05
C ILE A 211 -12.95 -25.31 11.72
N GLU A 212 -14.15 -25.51 12.24
CA GLU A 212 -15.23 -24.53 12.22
C GLU A 212 -14.93 -23.46 13.29
N GLY A 213 -14.13 -22.45 12.92
CA GLY A 213 -13.80 -21.31 13.76
C GLY A 213 -14.61 -20.09 13.34
N VAL A 214 -15.52 -19.63 14.20
CA VAL A 214 -16.08 -18.27 14.11
C VAL A 214 -14.98 -17.29 14.51
N VAL A 215 -14.27 -16.77 13.51
CA VAL A 215 -13.38 -15.61 13.68
C VAL A 215 -14.16 -14.36 13.31
N VAL A 216 -14.60 -13.62 14.33
CA VAL A 216 -14.88 -12.19 14.19
C VAL A 216 -14.35 -11.48 15.43
N GLN A 217 -13.03 -11.37 15.53
CA GLN A 217 -12.38 -10.36 16.35
C GLN A 217 -12.07 -9.19 15.42
N HIS A 218 -12.99 -8.23 15.33
CA HIS A 218 -12.63 -6.96 14.73
C HIS A 218 -11.66 -6.29 15.70
N GLU A 219 -10.40 -6.13 15.30
CA GLU A 219 -9.46 -5.24 15.98
C GLU A 219 -10.16 -3.90 16.16
N GLY A 220 -10.54 -3.59 17.40
CA GLY A 220 -11.40 -2.45 17.69
C GLY A 220 -10.74 -1.19 17.16
N THR A 221 -11.36 -0.53 16.20
CA THR A 221 -10.96 0.81 15.75
C THR A 221 -11.90 1.84 16.37
N ALA A 222 -11.38 2.99 16.79
CA ALA A 222 -12.18 4.09 17.29
C ALA A 222 -11.83 5.42 16.61
N GLN A 223 -12.83 6.30 16.52
CA GLN A 223 -12.72 7.60 15.86
C GLN A 223 -12.41 8.69 16.90
N GLY A 224 -11.32 9.41 16.68
CA GLY A 224 -10.88 10.56 17.46
C GLY A 224 -10.33 10.23 18.84
N CYS A 225 -10.14 8.95 19.17
CA CYS A 225 -9.57 8.45 20.43
C CYS A 225 -9.11 7.01 20.25
N THR A 226 -8.33 6.47 21.19
CA THR A 226 -8.06 5.02 21.23
C THR A 226 -9.29 4.24 21.67
N PRO A 227 -9.53 3.00 21.20
CA PRO A 227 -10.72 2.21 21.52
C PRO A 227 -11.03 2.08 23.02
N LYS A 228 -10.01 1.88 23.86
CA LYS A 228 -10.15 1.88 25.33
C LYS A 228 -10.76 3.15 25.96
N HIS A 229 -10.84 4.26 25.22
CA HIS A 229 -11.36 5.55 25.68
C HIS A 229 -12.67 5.96 25.00
N VAL A 230 -13.29 5.08 24.21
CA VAL A 230 -14.52 5.42 23.45
C VAL A 230 -15.70 5.80 24.34
N THR A 231 -15.77 5.21 25.54
CA THR A 231 -16.83 5.46 26.53
C THR A 231 -16.44 6.52 27.57
N ASP A 232 -15.28 7.16 27.44
CA ASP A 232 -14.83 8.18 28.39
C ASP A 232 -15.70 9.46 28.23
N PRO A 233 -16.31 9.96 29.33
CA PRO A 233 -17.22 11.10 29.24
C PRO A 233 -16.54 12.41 28.83
N ASP A 234 -15.26 12.58 29.12
CA ASP A 234 -14.49 13.77 28.74
C ASP A 234 -14.08 13.70 27.27
N VAL A 235 -13.79 12.50 26.75
CA VAL A 235 -13.62 12.26 25.31
C VAL A 235 -14.90 12.57 24.55
N ALA A 236 -16.04 12.05 25.01
CA ALA A 236 -17.34 12.30 24.36
C ALA A 236 -17.65 13.81 24.30
N ALA A 237 -17.47 14.53 25.41
CA ALA A 237 -17.70 15.97 25.48
C ALA A 237 -16.72 16.76 24.57
N ALA A 238 -15.44 16.39 24.53
CA ALA A 238 -14.47 17.02 23.65
C ALA A 238 -14.77 16.75 22.17
N ARG A 239 -15.21 15.53 21.79
CA ARG A 239 -15.62 15.20 20.42
C ARG A 239 -16.79 16.05 19.94
N GLU A 240 -17.77 16.30 20.81
CA GLU A 240 -18.92 17.16 20.48
C GLU A 240 -18.46 18.60 20.15
N VAL A 241 -17.53 19.14 20.94
CA VAL A 241 -16.95 20.48 20.71
C VAL A 241 -16.16 20.54 19.39
N LEU A 242 -15.46 19.47 19.04
CA LEU A 242 -14.68 19.36 17.81
C LEU A 242 -15.49 18.85 16.62
N SER A 243 -16.82 18.78 16.74
CA SER A 243 -17.70 18.38 15.63
C SER A 243 -17.45 19.22 14.38
N GLY A 244 -17.43 18.54 13.23
CA GLY A 244 -17.10 19.13 11.92
C GLY A 244 -15.60 19.21 11.62
N LEU A 245 -14.71 18.86 12.54
CA LEU A 245 -13.29 18.63 12.23
C LEU A 245 -13.03 17.15 11.92
N ALA A 246 -12.03 16.88 11.08
CA ALA A 246 -11.62 15.52 10.76
C ALA A 246 -10.97 14.83 11.98
N TYR A 247 -11.47 13.66 12.35
CA TYR A 247 -10.90 12.81 13.39
C TYR A 247 -9.99 11.75 12.78
N ALA A 248 -8.97 11.34 13.53
CA ALA A 248 -8.17 10.18 13.19
C ALA A 248 -8.87 8.88 13.63
N THR A 249 -8.71 7.80 12.87
CA THR A 249 -9.16 6.44 13.27
C THR A 249 -7.97 5.68 13.85
N LEU A 250 -8.07 5.18 15.07
CA LEU A 250 -6.99 4.52 15.80
C LEU A 250 -7.36 3.11 16.24
N THR A 251 -6.37 2.23 16.29
CA THR A 251 -6.43 0.93 16.98
C THR A 251 -5.89 1.07 18.41
N ASP A 252 -6.05 0.03 19.24
CA ASP A 252 -5.48 0.03 20.60
C ASP A 252 -3.94 0.04 20.64
N HIS A 253 -3.29 -0.25 19.51
CA HIS A 253 -1.84 -0.31 19.37
C HIS A 253 -1.24 0.88 18.61
N HIS A 254 -1.99 1.98 18.45
CA HIS A 254 -1.49 3.15 17.74
C HIS A 254 -0.49 3.95 18.58
N ASP A 255 0.78 3.92 18.19
CA ASP A 255 1.82 4.77 18.76
C ASP A 255 1.91 6.10 17.98
N ILE A 256 1.43 7.17 18.61
CA ILE A 256 1.41 8.52 17.99
C ILE A 256 2.81 9.15 17.86
N SER A 257 3.83 8.59 18.50
CA SER A 257 5.22 9.05 18.40
C SER A 257 5.97 8.31 17.29
N GLU A 258 5.75 7.00 17.20
CA GLU A 258 6.44 6.10 16.27
C GLU A 258 5.43 5.17 15.57
N PRO A 259 4.60 5.68 14.63
CA PRO A 259 3.61 4.87 13.95
C PRO A 259 4.27 3.83 13.04
N VAL A 260 3.70 2.64 13.03
CA VAL A 260 4.07 1.59 12.07
C VAL A 260 3.60 1.94 10.66
N ASP A 261 4.07 1.21 9.65
CA ASP A 261 3.81 1.53 8.24
C ASP A 261 2.31 1.57 7.89
N GLU A 262 1.51 0.69 8.50
CA GLU A 262 0.04 0.65 8.35
C GLU A 262 -0.65 1.89 8.92
N GLN A 263 -0.04 2.55 9.91
CA GLN A 263 -0.57 3.71 10.60
C GLN A 263 -0.20 5.04 9.93
N ARG A 264 0.65 5.01 8.89
CA ARG A 264 1.16 6.22 8.21
C ARG A 264 0.12 6.98 7.40
N ASN A 265 -1.08 6.45 7.20
CA ASN A 265 -2.16 7.16 6.50
C ASN A 265 -3.14 7.83 7.47
N VAL A 266 -2.94 7.70 8.78
CA VAL A 266 -3.85 8.25 9.79
C VAL A 266 -3.68 9.77 9.90
N ARG A 267 -4.79 10.50 9.75
CA ARG A 267 -4.84 11.96 9.81
C ARG A 267 -6.06 12.46 10.58
N GLY A 268 -5.90 13.56 11.33
CA GLY A 268 -6.98 14.22 12.05
C GLY A 268 -6.70 14.34 13.54
N TYR A 269 -7.68 14.85 14.30
CA TYR A 269 -7.49 15.03 15.74
C TYR A 269 -7.62 13.71 16.52
N VAL A 270 -6.94 13.65 17.65
CA VAL A 270 -7.03 12.57 18.66
C VAL A 270 -7.17 13.17 20.04
N ILE A 271 -8.09 12.64 20.82
CA ILE A 271 -8.34 13.00 22.20
C ILE A 271 -7.84 11.86 23.08
N ASP A 272 -6.92 12.18 23.98
CA ASP A 272 -6.42 11.30 25.03
C ASP A 272 -6.91 11.87 26.38
N PRO A 273 -7.85 11.20 27.07
CA PRO A 273 -8.36 11.68 28.34
C PRO A 273 -7.24 11.68 29.38
N ARG A 274 -7.24 12.73 30.20
CA ARG A 274 -6.41 12.85 31.40
C ARG A 274 -7.34 12.87 32.61
N THR A 275 -6.76 12.85 33.80
CA THR A 275 -7.53 12.91 35.04
C THR A 275 -8.22 14.27 35.22
N HIS A 276 -9.37 14.28 35.91
CA HIS A 276 -10.07 15.49 36.37
C HIS A 276 -10.63 16.40 35.27
N GLY A 277 -11.34 15.86 34.27
CA GLY A 277 -11.96 16.71 33.24
C GLY A 277 -10.98 17.31 32.24
N ARG A 278 -9.71 16.89 32.30
CA ARG A 278 -8.64 17.38 31.44
C ARG A 278 -8.46 16.42 30.27
N VAL A 279 -8.28 16.93 29.07
CA VAL A 279 -7.97 16.14 27.87
C VAL A 279 -6.70 16.66 27.20
N ALA A 280 -5.96 15.77 26.57
CA ALA A 280 -4.88 16.11 25.65
C ALA A 280 -5.35 15.91 24.21
N LEU A 281 -5.20 16.95 23.40
CA LEU A 281 -5.65 17.00 22.01
C LEU A 281 -4.44 17.01 21.09
N TYR A 282 -4.31 15.99 20.25
CA TYR A 282 -3.26 15.89 19.25
C TYR A 282 -3.85 16.13 17.86
N TRP A 283 -3.03 16.62 16.94
CA TRP A 283 -3.30 16.54 15.51
C TRP A 283 -2.31 15.53 14.91
N LEU A 284 -2.83 14.49 14.27
CA LEU A 284 -2.01 13.50 13.58
C LEU A 284 -1.88 13.85 12.10
N GLU A 285 -0.65 13.77 11.62
CA GLU A 285 -0.33 13.80 10.20
C GLU A 285 0.63 12.63 9.92
N GLY A 286 0.26 11.77 8.99
CA GLY A 286 1.02 10.56 8.70
C GLY A 286 1.14 9.60 9.90
N GLY A 287 0.11 9.54 10.74
CA GLY A 287 0.08 8.78 12.00
C GLY A 287 0.86 9.40 13.15
N ARG A 288 1.58 10.51 12.95
CA ARG A 288 2.45 11.15 13.95
C ARG A 288 1.81 12.40 14.53
N ALA A 289 2.00 12.61 15.84
CA ALA A 289 1.64 13.88 16.48
C ALA A 289 2.47 15.04 15.91
N VAL A 290 1.79 15.99 15.29
CA VAL A 290 2.38 17.22 14.76
C VAL A 290 2.85 18.12 15.90
N ARG A 291 3.98 18.79 15.70
CA ARG A 291 4.46 19.85 16.59
C ARG A 291 3.88 21.19 16.17
N ARG A 292 3.62 22.06 17.13
CA ARG A 292 3.11 23.42 16.88
C ARG A 292 4.04 24.28 16.03
N ASP A 293 5.35 24.07 16.11
CA ASP A 293 6.36 24.76 15.29
C ASP A 293 6.54 24.16 13.89
N ASP A 294 5.77 23.14 13.52
CA ASP A 294 5.72 22.67 12.14
C ASP A 294 5.05 23.73 11.25
N PRO A 295 5.71 24.20 10.17
CA PRO A 295 5.19 25.31 9.36
C PRO A 295 3.94 24.97 8.56
N TRP A 296 3.64 23.68 8.35
CA TRP A 296 2.53 23.24 7.51
C TRP A 296 1.31 22.86 8.34
N HIS A 297 1.52 22.11 9.42
CA HIS A 297 0.44 21.52 10.20
C HIS A 297 0.36 22.05 11.64
N GLY A 298 1.35 22.82 12.09
CA GLY A 298 1.33 23.49 13.40
C GLY A 298 0.06 24.32 13.66
N PRO A 299 -0.48 25.08 12.68
CA PRO A 299 -1.73 25.83 12.83
C PRO A 299 -2.94 24.97 13.20
N CYS A 300 -2.95 23.66 12.92
CA CYS A 300 -4.04 22.77 13.33
C CYS A 300 -4.19 22.70 14.85
N LEU A 301 -3.10 22.78 15.62
CA LEU A 301 -3.17 22.81 17.08
C LEU A 301 -3.76 24.14 17.60
N ASP A 302 -3.50 25.26 16.92
CA ASP A 302 -4.12 26.53 17.26
C ASP A 302 -5.63 26.52 16.98
N ILE A 303 -6.07 25.90 15.86
CA ILE A 303 -7.50 25.69 15.55
C ILE A 303 -8.18 24.83 16.62
N LEU A 304 -7.56 23.72 17.06
CA LEU A 304 -8.11 22.89 18.13
C LEU A 304 -8.26 23.71 19.43
N ALA A 305 -7.24 24.48 19.80
CA ALA A 305 -7.29 25.32 21.00
C ALA A 305 -8.38 26.40 20.91
N GLU A 306 -8.53 27.06 19.76
CA GLU A 306 -9.56 28.08 19.54
C GLU A 306 -10.96 27.48 19.63
N ARG A 307 -11.22 26.36 18.95
CA ARG A 307 -12.51 25.65 18.98
C ARG A 307 -12.92 25.26 20.40
N MET A 308 -11.97 24.76 21.19
CA MET A 308 -12.21 24.40 22.60
C MET A 308 -12.61 25.64 23.42
N LYS A 309 -11.87 26.76 23.28
CA LYS A 309 -12.18 28.03 23.96
C LYS A 309 -13.55 28.59 23.58
N GLU A 310 -13.90 28.57 22.29
CA GLU A 310 -15.20 29.05 21.78
C GLU A 310 -16.38 28.33 22.43
N ARG A 311 -16.19 27.06 22.84
CA ARG A 311 -17.21 26.26 23.55
C ARG A 311 -17.02 26.27 25.08
N GLY A 312 -16.28 27.23 25.61
CA GLY A 312 -16.13 27.46 27.05
C GLY A 312 -15.12 26.57 27.75
N TRP A 313 -14.33 25.74 27.05
CA TRP A 313 -13.26 24.97 27.66
C TRP A 313 -12.06 25.87 27.99
N ALA A 314 -11.44 25.64 29.15
CA ALA A 314 -10.21 26.33 29.51
C ALA A 314 -9.00 25.60 28.92
N THR A 315 -8.25 26.24 28.03
CA THR A 315 -7.04 25.65 27.43
C THR A 315 -5.77 26.14 28.10
N GLU A 316 -4.80 25.25 28.32
CA GLU A 316 -3.48 25.63 28.80
C GLU A 316 -2.65 26.36 27.74
N ARG A 317 -1.66 27.14 28.19
CA ARG A 317 -0.75 27.83 27.29
C ARG A 317 0.16 26.83 26.58
N MET A 318 0.05 26.76 25.25
CA MET A 318 0.98 25.98 24.42
C MET A 318 2.34 26.67 24.27
N LEU A 319 3.41 25.88 24.36
CA LEU A 319 4.77 26.26 23.98
C LEU A 319 4.97 26.08 22.47
N ARG A 320 6.06 26.60 21.91
CA ARG A 320 6.37 26.40 20.47
C ARG A 320 6.62 24.93 20.13
N SER A 321 7.19 24.16 21.04
CA SER A 321 7.48 22.74 20.86
C SER A 321 6.33 21.80 21.29
N SER A 322 5.16 22.35 21.65
CA SER A 322 4.01 21.55 22.08
C SER A 322 3.54 20.63 20.94
N ARG A 323 3.23 19.37 21.28
CA ARG A 323 2.61 18.37 20.38
C ARG A 323 1.11 18.20 20.59
N CYS A 324 0.58 18.83 21.63
CA CYS A 324 -0.84 18.77 21.97
C CYS A 324 -1.33 20.07 22.60
N VAL A 325 -2.65 20.23 22.59
CA VAL A 325 -3.39 21.20 23.40
C VAL A 325 -3.91 20.48 24.64
N PHE A 326 -3.69 21.02 25.82
CA PHE A 326 -4.41 20.58 27.02
C PHE A 326 -5.63 21.47 27.23
N ALA A 327 -6.79 20.86 27.45
CA ALA A 327 -8.05 21.55 27.69
C ALA A 327 -8.80 20.95 28.89
N HIS A 328 -9.50 21.80 29.63
CA HIS A 328 -10.28 21.44 30.82
C HIS A 328 -11.76 21.70 30.59
N ARG A 329 -12.58 20.72 30.92
CA ARG A 329 -14.04 20.78 30.80
C ARG A 329 -14.61 21.84 31.75
N PRO A 330 -15.54 22.70 31.30
CA PRO A 330 -16.03 23.86 32.08
C PRO A 330 -16.68 23.53 33.43
N ASP A 331 -17.22 22.32 33.60
CA ASP A 331 -17.98 21.93 34.81
C ASP A 331 -17.15 21.21 35.88
N VAL A 332 -15.89 20.87 35.57
CA VAL A 332 -15.00 20.22 36.53
C VAL A 332 -14.21 21.30 37.25
N LYS A 333 -14.46 21.46 38.57
CA LYS A 333 -13.68 22.37 39.41
C LYS A 333 -12.20 21.99 39.31
N VAL A 334 -11.45 22.73 38.49
CA VAL A 334 -10.00 22.56 38.36
C VAL A 334 -9.40 22.81 39.74
N PRO A 335 -8.68 21.85 40.34
CA PRO A 335 -7.93 22.10 41.55
C PRO A 335 -6.97 23.26 41.25
N LYS A 336 -7.08 24.35 42.02
CA LYS A 336 -6.28 25.56 41.83
C LYS A 336 -4.79 25.13 41.82
N ALA A 337 -4.15 25.16 40.65
CA ALA A 337 -2.79 24.69 40.50
C ALA A 337 -1.88 25.44 41.48
N ALA A 338 -1.12 24.71 42.30
CA ALA A 338 -0.06 25.30 43.08
C ALA A 338 0.96 25.88 42.10
N ASN A 339 1.13 27.20 42.09
CA ASN A 339 2.14 27.85 41.28
C ASN A 339 3.52 27.27 41.64
N HIS A 340 4.12 26.54 40.70
CA HIS A 340 5.50 26.08 40.76
C HIS A 340 6.40 27.00 39.95
#